data_AF-A0A7Y3I7C4-F1
#
_entry.id   AF-A0A7Y3I7C4-F1
#
_cell.length_a   1.000
_cell.length_b   1.000
_cell.length_c   1.000
_cell.angle_alpha   90.00
_cell.angle_beta   90.00
_cell.angle_gamma   90.00
#
_symmetry.space_group_name_H-M   'P 1'
#
loop_
_entity.id
_entity.type
_entity.pdbx_description
1 polymer ?
#
loop_
_entity_poly.entity_id
_entity_poly.type
_entity_poly.pdbx_seq_one_letter_code
_entity_poly.pdbx_strand_id
1 'polypeptide(L)'
;ELERAVDEIVNGFVFNFETPFQIVARAIAFRNQDLPDDWLERYVSGVQGVTGPSVQDAFRQHLDTSRMTLLLVGDTTRFSRPPSTLGTVTVLDDLPSSPRGSPQSPR
;
A
#
# COMPACT_ATOMS: atom_id res chain seq x y z
N GLU A 1 -12.79 -10.05 11.04
CA GLU A 1 -11.91 -9.51 9.98
C GLU A 1 -11.47 -8.09 10.27
N LEU A 2 -12.39 -7.12 10.39
CA LEU A 2 -12.02 -5.74 10.75
C LEU A 2 -11.23 -5.66 12.07
N GLU A 3 -11.76 -6.25 13.14
CA GLU A 3 -11.10 -6.29 14.46
C GLU A 3 -9.70 -6.90 14.38
N ARG A 4 -9.58 -8.07 13.75
CA ARG A 4 -8.28 -8.73 13.48
C ARG A 4 -7.30 -7.81 12.75
N ALA A 5 -7.75 -7.10 11.72
CA ALA A 5 -6.89 -6.19 10.96
C ALA A 5 -6.46 -4.97 11.79
N VAL A 6 -7.36 -4.42 12.59
CA VAL A 6 -7.04 -3.34 13.55
C VAL A 6 -6.00 -3.82 14.56
N ASP A 7 -6.21 -5.00 15.15
CA ASP A 7 -5.27 -5.59 16.11
C ASP A 7 -3.90 -5.85 15.49
N GLU A 8 -3.84 -6.37 14.27
CA GLU A 8 -2.58 -6.62 13.56
C GLU A 8 -1.80 -5.33 13.30
N ILE A 9 -2.48 -4.26 12.87
CA ILE A 9 -1.84 -2.98 12.62
C ILE A 9 -1.35 -2.36 13.94
N VAL A 10 -2.18 -2.34 14.98
CA VAL A 10 -1.85 -1.73 16.27
C VAL A 10 -0.73 -2.49 16.98
N ASN A 11 -0.84 -3.82 17.06
CA ASN A 11 0.16 -4.66 17.70
C ASN A 11 1.47 -4.69 16.91
N GLY A 12 1.41 -4.65 15.57
CA GLY A 12 2.59 -4.55 14.73
C GLY A 12 3.28 -3.19 14.79
N PHE A 13 2.57 -2.13 15.17
CA PHE A 13 3.09 -0.77 15.13
C PHE A 13 4.26 -0.56 16.10
N VAL A 14 4.24 -1.19 17.27
CA VAL A 14 5.30 -1.06 18.29
C VAL A 14 6.68 -1.46 17.78
N PHE A 15 6.74 -2.42 16.84
CA PHE A 15 7.99 -2.91 16.24
C PHE A 15 8.69 -1.87 15.35
N ASN A 16 8.05 -0.72 15.06
CA ASN A 16 8.72 0.40 14.39
C ASN A 16 9.67 1.18 15.31
N PHE A 17 9.72 0.86 16.62
CA PHE A 17 10.41 1.65 17.66
C PHE A 17 11.33 0.81 18.57
N GLU A 18 11.86 -0.31 18.08
CA GLU A 18 12.62 -1.26 18.91
C GLU A 18 13.98 -0.73 19.40
N THR A 19 14.63 0.13 18.60
CA THR A 19 15.97 0.63 18.87
C THR A 19 16.00 2.17 18.97
N PRO A 20 16.93 2.76 19.75
CA PRO A 20 17.09 4.21 19.81
C PRO A 20 17.27 4.86 18.43
N PHE A 21 18.00 4.20 17.53
CA PHE A 21 18.19 4.68 16.17
C PHE A 21 16.88 4.72 15.38
N GLN A 22 16.05 3.67 15.44
CA GLN A 22 14.74 3.64 14.78
C GLN A 22 13.83 4.74 15.31
N ILE A 23 13.80 4.96 16.64
CA ILE A 23 12.99 6.02 17.26
C ILE A 23 13.38 7.38 16.69
N VAL A 24 14.67 7.72 16.67
CA VAL A 24 15.16 9.01 16.16
C VAL A 24 14.90 9.14 14.65
N ALA A 25 15.21 8.11 13.88
CA ALA A 25 15.00 8.12 12.42
C ALA A 25 13.52 8.34 12.07
N ARG A 26 12.61 7.71 12.83
CA ARG A 26 11.17 7.84 12.63
C ARG A 26 10.66 9.23 13.02
N ALA A 27 11.12 9.79 14.14
CA ALA A 27 10.79 11.15 14.55
C ALA A 27 11.22 12.19 13.49
N ILE A 28 12.42 12.03 12.90
CA ILE A 28 12.89 12.86 11.78
C ILE A 28 11.96 12.69 10.56
N ALA A 29 11.62 11.45 10.21
CA ALA A 29 10.75 11.17 9.07
C ALA A 29 9.36 11.83 9.21
N PHE A 30 8.76 11.79 10.40
CA PHE A 30 7.47 12.44 10.66
C PHE A 30 7.55 13.96 10.54
N ARG A 31 8.61 14.58 11.08
CA ARG A 31 8.82 16.03 10.92
C ARG A 31 9.06 16.44 9.48
N ASN A 32 9.79 15.65 8.71
CA ASN A 32 10.02 15.91 7.29
C ASN A 32 8.73 15.80 6.44
N GLN A 33 7.70 15.14 6.97
CA GLN A 33 6.37 15.03 6.35
C GLN A 33 5.39 16.06 6.92
N ASP A 34 5.85 17.02 7.71
CA ASP A 34 5.04 18.04 8.39
C ASP A 34 3.90 17.44 9.24
N LEU A 35 4.12 16.24 9.79
CA LEU A 35 3.17 15.59 10.68
C LEU A 35 3.18 16.28 12.06
N PRO A 36 2.02 16.35 12.74
CA PRO A 36 1.93 17.00 14.05
C PRO A 36 2.73 16.24 15.12
N ASP A 37 3.11 16.93 16.19
CA ASP A 37 3.95 16.33 17.25
C ASP A 37 3.27 15.15 17.98
N ASP A 38 1.93 15.13 18.03
CA ASP A 38 1.09 14.06 18.58
C ASP A 38 0.61 13.06 17.51
N TRP A 39 1.33 12.97 16.37
CA TRP A 39 0.96 12.09 15.27
C TRP A 39 0.92 10.61 15.68
N LEU A 40 1.79 10.17 16.59
CA LEU A 40 1.82 8.79 17.06
C LEU A 40 0.51 8.40 17.74
N GLU A 41 0.05 9.24 18.67
CA GLU A 41 -1.20 9.07 19.40
C GLU A 41 -2.39 9.14 18.45
N ARG A 42 -2.38 10.09 17.51
CA ARG A 42 -3.42 10.24 16.47
C ARG A 42 -3.50 9.02 15.55
N TYR A 43 -2.36 8.45 15.16
CA TYR A 43 -2.32 7.28 14.31
C TYR A 43 -2.94 6.07 15.01
N VAL A 44 -2.49 5.75 16.23
CA VAL A 44 -2.99 4.59 16.97
C VAL A 44 -4.48 4.73 17.28
N SER A 45 -4.90 5.88 17.82
CA SER A 45 -6.32 6.13 18.11
C SER A 45 -7.17 6.15 16.84
N GLY A 46 -6.65 6.68 15.73
CA GLY A 46 -7.32 6.69 14.43
C GLY A 46 -7.55 5.29 13.89
N VAL A 47 -6.54 4.40 13.95
CA VAL A 47 -6.67 3.00 13.52
C VAL A 47 -7.64 2.24 14.41
N GLN A 48 -7.55 2.40 15.74
CA GLN A 48 -8.48 1.78 16.70
C GLN A 48 -9.94 2.22 16.50
N GLY A 49 -10.14 3.46 16.02
CA GLY A 49 -11.46 4.02 15.74
C GLY A 49 -12.06 3.62 14.39
N VAL A 50 -11.37 2.82 13.56
CA VAL A 50 -11.88 2.41 12.25
C VAL A 50 -13.11 1.51 12.41
N THR A 51 -14.16 1.82 11.65
CA THR A 51 -15.42 1.08 11.64
C THR A 51 -15.68 0.44 10.27
N GLY A 52 -16.55 -0.57 10.23
CA GLY A 52 -16.99 -1.17 8.97
C GLY A 52 -17.55 -0.13 7.98
N PRO A 53 -18.45 0.76 8.41
CA PRO A 53 -18.94 1.85 7.56
C PRO A 53 -17.82 2.77 7.04
N SER A 54 -16.87 3.20 7.87
CA SER A 54 -15.79 4.08 7.42
C SER A 54 -14.89 3.42 6.36
N VAL A 55 -14.69 2.10 6.43
CA VAL A 55 -13.97 1.36 5.37
C VAL A 55 -14.74 1.39 4.06
N GLN A 56 -16.05 1.18 4.10
CA GLN A 56 -16.88 1.23 2.89
C GLN A 56 -16.91 2.64 2.28
N ASP A 57 -16.96 3.67 3.14
CA ASP A 57 -16.96 5.06 2.68
C ASP A 57 -15.63 5.44 2.05
N ALA A 58 -14.50 5.07 2.66
CA ALA A 58 -13.18 5.25 2.08
C ALA A 58 -13.04 4.53 0.72
N PHE A 59 -13.57 3.30 0.61
CA PHE A 59 -13.58 2.56 -0.66
C PHE A 59 -14.33 3.32 -1.75
N ARG A 60 -15.53 3.81 -1.46
CA ARG A 60 -16.33 4.58 -2.43
C ARG A 60 -15.67 5.91 -2.83
N GLN A 61 -14.97 6.55 -1.90
CA GLN A 61 -14.32 7.85 -2.14
C GLN A 61 -13.03 7.74 -2.95
N HIS A 62 -12.27 6.67 -2.75
CA HIS A 62 -10.90 6.57 -3.28
C HIS A 62 -10.71 5.51 -4.34
N LEU A 63 -11.59 4.52 -4.43
CA LEU A 63 -11.47 3.43 -5.39
C LEU A 63 -12.52 3.55 -6.51
N ASP A 64 -12.07 4.06 -7.65
CA ASP A 64 -12.83 4.03 -8.89
C ASP A 64 -12.53 2.73 -9.65
N THR A 65 -13.45 1.77 -9.58
CA THR A 65 -13.31 0.47 -10.24
C THR A 65 -13.20 0.57 -11.76
N SER A 66 -13.69 1.66 -12.37
CA SER A 66 -13.58 1.88 -13.81
C SER A 66 -12.15 2.22 -14.25
N ARG A 67 -11.30 2.63 -13.30
CA ARG A 67 -9.88 2.97 -13.52
C ARG A 67 -8.92 1.91 -13.01
N MET A 68 -9.44 0.75 -12.60
CA MET A 68 -8.62 -0.33 -12.04
C MET A 68 -7.89 -1.08 -13.16
N THR A 69 -6.56 -1.18 -13.05
CA THR A 69 -5.74 -1.95 -13.98
C THR A 69 -5.53 -3.35 -13.45
N LEU A 70 -5.85 -4.37 -14.24
CA LEU A 70 -5.55 -5.76 -13.93
C LEU A 70 -4.34 -6.23 -14.75
N LEU A 71 -3.25 -6.61 -14.06
CA LEU A 71 -2.06 -7.21 -14.68
C LEU A 71 -2.10 -8.73 -14.48
N LEU A 72 -2.15 -9.47 -15.59
CA LEU A 72 -2.01 -10.92 -15.59
C LEU A 72 -0.61 -11.28 -16.09
N VAL A 73 0.10 -12.14 -15.36
CA VAL A 73 1.44 -12.63 -15.74
C VAL A 73 1.39 -14.14 -15.81
N GLY A 74 1.73 -14.70 -16.97
CA GLY A 74 1.80 -16.14 -17.17
C GLY A 74 1.59 -16.56 -18.63
N ASP A 75 1.60 -17.86 -18.84
CA ASP A 75 1.25 -18.48 -20.11
C ASP A 75 -0.26 -18.42 -20.32
N THR A 76 -0.69 -17.59 -21.27
CA THR A 76 -2.11 -17.34 -21.57
C THR A 76 -2.86 -18.61 -21.98
N THR A 77 -2.16 -19.63 -22.48
CA THR A 77 -2.76 -20.92 -22.87
C THR A 77 -3.17 -21.78 -21.68
N ARG A 78 -2.65 -21.49 -20.49
CA ARG A 78 -2.93 -22.22 -19.24
C ARG A 78 -3.97 -21.55 -18.36
N PHE A 79 -4.50 -20.41 -18.78
CA PHE A 79 -5.57 -19.75 -18.04
C PHE A 79 -6.87 -20.53 -18.17
N SER A 80 -7.55 -20.73 -17.03
CA SER A 80 -8.80 -21.48 -16.97
C SER A 80 -9.96 -20.80 -17.73
N ARG A 81 -9.85 -19.49 -17.95
CA ARG A 81 -10.76 -18.68 -18.77
C ARG A 81 -9.97 -17.63 -19.55
N PRO A 82 -10.46 -17.18 -20.72
CA PRO A 82 -9.82 -16.11 -21.46
C PRO A 82 -9.73 -14.81 -20.63
N PRO A 83 -8.58 -14.11 -20.60
CA PRO A 83 -8.44 -12.83 -19.87
C PRO A 83 -9.44 -11.76 -20.30
N SER A 84 -9.97 -11.85 -21.53
CA SER A 84 -11.02 -10.99 -22.05
C SER A 84 -12.32 -11.02 -21.22
N THR A 85 -12.53 -12.03 -20.38
CA THR A 85 -13.66 -12.03 -19.43
C THR A 85 -13.54 -10.97 -18.34
N LEU A 86 -12.36 -10.38 -18.16
CA LEU A 86 -12.06 -9.39 -17.13
C LEU A 86 -12.02 -7.95 -17.69
N GLY A 87 -12.21 -7.79 -19.00
CA GLY A 87 -12.21 -6.50 -19.69
C GLY A 87 -11.37 -6.51 -20.96
N THR A 88 -11.13 -5.32 -21.51
CA THR A 88 -10.24 -5.14 -22.66
C THR A 88 -8.81 -5.54 -22.28
N VAL A 89 -8.20 -6.43 -23.09
CA VAL A 89 -6.86 -6.95 -22.84
C VAL A 89 -5.85 -6.25 -23.74
N THR A 90 -4.75 -5.78 -23.15
CA THR A 90 -3.57 -5.35 -23.88
C THR A 90 -2.46 -6.35 -23.58
N VAL A 91 -1.96 -7.04 -24.61
CA VAL A 91 -0.85 -7.99 -24.47
C VAL A 91 0.46 -7.20 -24.52
N LEU A 92 1.32 -7.43 -23.54
CA LEU A 92 2.65 -6.82 -23.43
C LEU A 92 3.71 -7.92 -23.68
N ASP A 93 4.04 -8.16 -24.95
CA ASP A 93 4.99 -9.21 -25.34
C ASP A 93 6.47 -8.78 -25.24
N ASP A 94 6.74 -7.48 -25.27
CA ASP A 94 8.08 -6.90 -25.16
C ASP A 94 8.17 -6.08 -23.86
N LEU A 95 8.43 -6.77 -22.75
CA LEU A 95 8.82 -6.08 -21.52
C LEU A 95 10.25 -5.55 -21.73
N PRO A 96 10.50 -4.23 -21.62
CA PRO A 96 11.85 -3.72 -21.71
C PRO A 96 12.72 -4.42 -20.66
N SER A 97 13.91 -4.87 -21.07
CA SER A 97 14.85 -5.66 -20.26
C SER A 97 15.38 -4.95 -19.00
N SER A 98 14.92 -3.72 -18.72
CA SER A 98 15.04 -3.04 -17.43
C SER A 98 14.06 -1.84 -17.37
N PRO A 99 13.43 -1.55 -16.23
CA PRO A 99 12.87 -0.22 -16.00
C PRO A 99 14.04 0.75 -15.92
N ARG A 100 14.09 1.72 -16.84
CA ARG A 100 14.86 2.98 -16.79
C ARG A 100 15.90 3.09 -15.66
N GLY A 101 17.17 2.94 -16.02
CA GLY A 101 18.33 3.56 -15.37
C GLY A 101 18.61 3.14 -13.92
N SER A 102 19.69 2.39 -13.73
CA SER A 102 20.38 2.32 -12.44
C SER A 102 20.54 3.73 -11.84
N PRO A 103 20.23 3.96 -10.55
CA PRO A 103 20.58 5.21 -9.89
C PRO A 103 22.10 5.38 -10.03
N GLN A 104 22.54 6.41 -10.76
CA GLN A 104 23.96 6.78 -10.75
C GLN A 104 24.30 7.23 -9.32
N SER A 105 25.26 6.55 -8.71
CA SER A 105 25.83 6.94 -7.42
C SER A 105 26.35 8.39 -7.51
N PRO A 106 26.00 9.26 -6.55
CA PRO A 106 26.61 10.59 -6.49
C PRO A 106 28.11 10.43 -6.23
N ARG A 107 28.92 11.12 -7.04
CA ARG A 107 30.36 11.32 -6.78
C ARG A 107 30.57 12.25 -5.61
#